data_AF-A0A317ZEB6-F1
#
_entry.id   AF-A0A317ZEB6-F1
#
_cell.length_a   1.000
_cell.length_b   1.000
_cell.length_c   1.000
_cell.angle_alpha   90.00
_cell.angle_beta   90.00
_cell.angle_gamma   90.00
#
_symmetry.space_group_name_H-M   'P 1'
#
loop_
_entity.id
_entity.type
_entity.pdbx_description
1 polymer ?
#
loop_
_entity_poly.entity_id
_entity_poly.type
_entity_poly.pdbx_seq_one_letter_code
_entity_poly.pdbx_strand_id
1 'polypeptide(L)'
;MDASDSEKTAIDSLYHISSLVSNTDEPKVALKFILDEIVRVLEPSSASISLINPDNKRLELEVSYGLPEDWSDMNLALGQGITGWTALHGRSIVVPDVREEPRYISLRPAIRSEMAVPMEDRGMIIGVVNVDSEKVDAFSEHSLKILTLLTNEASRGISRLWLIKQLRTKAKQLESLINMGQGLVGKLDSDDILEGLAREGRQLLDCHVCALFLITPDKKELKLHKMFGRDGAIQAEQSISVNDSAVSAAVHRKKQVEVTDLAFTEENDFIYVIQREGLVSMLASPVVFGDEVIGVLNAYTRRKHRFNNDEKKVFATLASIGAIAIQNARLYSRVFASEESLRRNEKLTTLGMLAAEIAHEIRNPLTVIKLLFDSLDLEFPEEDVRQTDVHVIGEKLDHLEEIVERVLSFGRSREGMHSRQDLSQLVRDTVRLVRLKLHQQKIELQFQPYHEPIFIEVNKGQIQQVLLNLILNATQAMPEGGTVLIETSLSDGNAELSVTDSGKGIPDDLQNKIFESFLTDRPDGTGLGLSISKRILRSHRGDIELKSSSPGQTCFQFWIPQSK
;
A
#
# COMPACT_ATOMS: atom_id res chain seq x y z
N MET A 1 16.91 -73.72 -13.24
CA MET A 1 17.51 -73.15 -12.02
C MET A 1 16.93 -73.88 -10.84
N ASP A 2 17.76 -74.33 -9.91
CA ASP A 2 17.29 -74.83 -8.61
C ASP A 2 16.58 -73.70 -7.86
N ALA A 3 15.49 -74.01 -7.15
CA ALA A 3 14.67 -73.02 -6.44
C ALA A 3 15.49 -72.14 -5.49
N SER A 4 16.54 -72.71 -4.87
CA SER A 4 17.48 -72.01 -3.98
C SER A 4 18.30 -70.90 -4.66
N ASP A 5 18.71 -71.08 -5.93
CA ASP A 5 19.49 -70.07 -6.65
C ASP A 5 18.62 -68.91 -7.13
N SER A 6 17.34 -69.20 -7.44
CA SER A 6 16.37 -68.17 -7.83
C SER A 6 15.96 -67.26 -6.67
N GLU A 7 15.83 -67.81 -5.45
CA GLU A 7 15.53 -67.01 -4.25
C GLU A 7 16.70 -66.10 -3.87
N LYS A 8 17.94 -66.60 -3.94
CA LYS A 8 19.13 -65.80 -3.69
C LYS A 8 19.27 -64.65 -4.69
N THR A 9 19.03 -64.95 -5.98
CA THR A 9 19.03 -63.95 -7.06
C THR A 9 17.95 -62.88 -6.86
N ALA A 10 16.77 -63.26 -6.38
CA ALA A 10 15.70 -62.31 -6.07
C ALA A 10 16.04 -61.41 -4.87
N ILE A 11 16.66 -61.95 -3.82
CA ILE A 11 17.11 -61.19 -2.65
C ILE A 11 18.22 -60.21 -3.05
N ASP A 12 19.23 -60.65 -3.80
CA ASP A 12 20.29 -59.77 -4.29
C ASP A 12 19.71 -58.64 -5.16
N SER A 13 18.71 -58.95 -5.98
CA SER A 13 18.04 -57.96 -6.82
C SER A 13 17.20 -56.96 -6.03
N LEU A 14 16.59 -57.36 -4.91
CA LEU A 14 15.93 -56.44 -3.98
C LEU A 14 16.93 -55.45 -3.38
N TYR A 15 18.11 -55.92 -2.96
CA TYR A 15 19.17 -55.05 -2.45
C TYR A 15 19.69 -54.07 -3.52
N HIS A 16 19.84 -54.54 -4.76
CA HIS A 16 20.25 -53.72 -5.89
C HIS A 16 19.22 -52.63 -6.21
N ILE A 17 17.92 -52.96 -6.30
CA ILE A 17 16.85 -51.96 -6.47
C ILE A 17 16.89 -50.93 -5.35
N SER A 18 16.95 -51.38 -4.09
CA SER A 18 16.95 -50.48 -2.93
C SER A 18 18.16 -49.53 -2.93
N SER A 19 19.35 -50.03 -3.29
CA SER A 19 20.57 -49.23 -3.39
C SER A 19 20.52 -48.23 -4.55
N LEU A 20 20.09 -48.66 -5.73
CA LEU A 20 20.04 -47.81 -6.93
C LEU A 20 19.00 -46.70 -6.79
N VAL A 21 17.81 -47.03 -6.29
CA VAL A 21 16.76 -46.03 -6.05
C VAL A 21 17.18 -45.02 -4.99
N SER A 22 18.03 -45.41 -4.04
CA SER A 22 18.58 -44.48 -3.03
C SER A 22 19.64 -43.52 -3.58
N ASN A 23 20.24 -43.81 -4.75
CA ASN A 23 21.33 -43.04 -5.36
C ASN A 23 20.88 -42.11 -6.50
N THR A 24 19.58 -42.02 -6.78
CA THR A 24 19.02 -41.15 -7.81
C THR A 24 17.94 -40.23 -7.23
N ASP A 25 17.87 -39.00 -7.73
CA ASP A 25 16.79 -38.06 -7.40
C ASP A 25 15.71 -38.00 -8.51
N GLU A 26 15.91 -38.73 -9.61
CA GLU A 26 15.04 -38.70 -10.78
C GLU A 26 14.16 -39.97 -10.85
N PRO A 27 12.83 -39.85 -10.70
CA PRO A 27 11.93 -41.01 -10.73
C PRO A 27 12.00 -41.82 -12.02
N LYS A 28 12.15 -41.16 -13.18
CA LYS A 28 12.21 -41.85 -14.49
C LYS A 28 13.47 -42.70 -14.63
N VAL A 29 14.60 -42.19 -14.14
CA VAL A 29 15.86 -42.93 -14.07
C VAL A 29 15.74 -44.13 -13.13
N ALA A 30 15.11 -43.94 -11.96
CA ALA A 30 14.84 -45.03 -11.03
C ALA A 30 13.96 -46.14 -11.62
N LEU A 31 12.87 -45.77 -12.32
CA LEU A 31 11.98 -46.72 -13.01
C LEU A 31 12.74 -47.52 -14.07
N LYS A 32 13.65 -46.88 -14.81
CA LYS A 32 14.48 -47.57 -15.81
C LYS A 32 15.37 -48.62 -15.17
N PHE A 33 16.05 -48.29 -14.07
CA PHE A 33 16.88 -49.24 -13.34
C PHE A 33 16.06 -50.41 -12.77
N ILE A 34 14.89 -50.13 -12.20
CA ILE A 34 13.96 -51.16 -11.72
C ILE A 34 13.58 -52.11 -12.87
N LEU A 35 13.23 -51.56 -14.03
CA LEU A 35 12.85 -52.36 -15.19
C LEU A 35 14.02 -53.23 -15.68
N ASP A 36 15.22 -52.67 -15.78
CA ASP A 36 16.41 -53.41 -16.21
C ASP A 36 16.76 -54.54 -15.23
N GLU A 37 16.51 -54.34 -13.93
CA GLU A 37 16.63 -55.38 -12.90
C GLU A 37 15.63 -56.52 -13.12
N ILE A 38 14.35 -56.17 -13.33
CA ILE A 38 13.28 -57.14 -13.60
C ILE A 38 13.60 -57.96 -14.86
N VAL A 39 14.10 -57.29 -15.90
CA VAL A 39 14.51 -57.94 -17.15
C VAL A 39 15.67 -58.91 -16.90
N ARG A 40 16.65 -58.54 -16.07
CA ARG A 40 17.79 -59.42 -15.75
C ARG A 40 17.37 -60.67 -14.99
N VAL A 41 16.37 -60.57 -14.10
CA VAL A 41 15.95 -61.69 -13.25
C VAL A 41 14.97 -62.63 -13.96
N LEU A 42 14.05 -62.08 -14.76
CA LEU A 42 12.96 -62.85 -15.37
C LEU A 42 13.17 -63.16 -16.86
N GLU A 43 14.18 -62.55 -17.49
CA GLU A 43 14.52 -62.70 -18.92
C GLU A 43 13.31 -62.66 -19.88
N PRO A 44 12.41 -61.65 -19.77
CA PRO A 44 11.23 -61.57 -20.61
C PRO A 44 11.58 -61.13 -22.05
N SER A 45 10.67 -61.39 -23.00
CA SER A 45 10.79 -60.89 -24.38
C SER A 45 10.50 -59.40 -24.49
N SER A 46 9.59 -58.89 -23.66
CA SER A 46 9.40 -57.44 -23.42
C SER A 46 8.93 -57.18 -22.00
N ALA A 47 9.17 -55.97 -21.52
CA ALA A 47 8.70 -55.53 -20.22
C ALA A 47 8.38 -54.03 -20.23
N SER A 48 7.49 -53.60 -19.35
CA SER A 48 7.13 -52.19 -19.19
C SER A 48 6.72 -51.86 -17.78
N ILE A 49 6.92 -50.59 -17.41
CA ILE A 49 6.31 -49.99 -16.23
C ILE A 49 5.42 -48.84 -16.71
N SER A 50 4.15 -48.92 -16.38
CA SER A 50 3.16 -47.87 -16.66
C SER A 50 2.65 -47.28 -15.37
N LEU A 51 2.53 -45.96 -15.29
CA LEU A 51 2.03 -45.26 -14.11
C LEU A 51 0.66 -44.65 -14.37
N ILE A 52 -0.16 -44.54 -13.33
CA ILE A 52 -1.48 -43.93 -13.45
C ILE A 52 -1.32 -42.41 -13.41
N ASN A 53 -1.70 -41.74 -14.49
CA ASN A 53 -1.76 -40.29 -14.52
C ASN A 53 -2.97 -39.81 -13.69
N PRO A 54 -2.75 -38.99 -12.66
CA PRO A 54 -3.82 -38.55 -11.75
C PRO A 54 -4.86 -37.64 -12.41
N ASP A 55 -4.51 -36.95 -13.49
CA ASP A 55 -5.38 -35.97 -14.16
C ASP A 55 -6.38 -36.64 -15.11
N ASN A 56 -5.91 -37.58 -15.93
CA ASN A 56 -6.73 -38.26 -16.93
C ASN A 56 -7.17 -39.67 -16.53
N LYS A 57 -6.64 -40.21 -15.42
CA LYS A 57 -6.88 -41.57 -14.91
C LYS A 57 -6.57 -42.67 -15.95
N ARG A 58 -5.50 -42.50 -16.72
CA ARG A 58 -5.00 -43.50 -17.69
C ARG A 58 -3.63 -44.01 -17.26
N LEU A 59 -3.32 -45.25 -17.65
CA LEU A 59 -1.97 -45.80 -17.56
C LEU A 59 -1.12 -45.22 -18.68
N GLU A 60 -0.03 -44.56 -18.31
CA GLU A 60 0.95 -43.97 -19.23
C GLU A 60 2.27 -44.74 -19.12
N LEU A 61 2.83 -45.10 -20.28
CA LEU A 61 4.06 -45.87 -20.35
C LEU A 61 5.27 -44.98 -19.97
N GLU A 62 5.93 -45.28 -18.86
CA GLU A 62 7.07 -44.50 -18.39
C GLU A 62 8.40 -45.03 -18.93
N VAL A 63 8.56 -46.36 -18.86
CA VAL A 63 9.75 -47.07 -19.29
C VAL A 63 9.38 -48.43 -19.88
N SER A 64 10.15 -48.84 -20.87
CA SER A 64 9.96 -50.11 -21.58
C SER A 64 11.29 -50.79 -21.92
N TYR A 65 11.19 -52.09 -22.20
CA TYR A 65 12.25 -52.95 -22.70
C TYR A 65 11.67 -53.87 -23.77
N GLY A 66 12.38 -54.06 -24.89
CA GLY A 66 11.94 -54.92 -25.99
C GLY A 66 10.69 -54.44 -26.73
N LEU A 67 10.25 -53.20 -26.49
CA LEU A 67 9.15 -52.52 -27.19
C LEU A 67 9.71 -51.48 -28.18
N PRO A 68 9.06 -51.25 -29.35
CA PRO A 68 9.47 -50.21 -30.29
C PRO A 68 9.41 -48.80 -29.69
N GLU A 69 10.28 -47.88 -30.11
CA GLU A 69 10.35 -46.50 -29.57
C GLU A 69 9.06 -45.67 -29.83
N ASP A 70 8.34 -45.97 -30.92
CA ASP A 70 7.09 -45.29 -31.31
C ASP A 70 5.91 -45.53 -30.34
N TRP A 71 6.09 -46.36 -29.31
CA TRP A 71 5.03 -46.79 -28.38
C TRP A 71 5.00 -46.01 -27.07
N SER A 72 5.85 -44.99 -26.94
CA SER A 72 5.90 -44.10 -25.78
C SER A 72 4.62 -43.29 -25.56
N ASP A 73 3.82 -43.05 -26.61
CA ASP A 73 2.53 -42.35 -26.56
C ASP A 73 1.31 -43.28 -26.33
N MET A 74 1.55 -44.52 -25.90
CA MET A 74 0.47 -45.48 -25.66
C MET A 74 -0.14 -45.31 -24.27
N ASN A 75 -1.42 -44.94 -24.22
CA ASN A 75 -2.15 -44.71 -22.96
C ASN A 75 -3.34 -45.68 -22.85
N LEU A 76 -3.41 -46.48 -21.81
CA LEU A 76 -4.51 -47.44 -21.59
C LEU A 76 -5.50 -46.91 -20.55
N ALA A 77 -6.80 -47.06 -20.80
CA ALA A 77 -7.80 -46.78 -19.77
C ALA A 77 -7.74 -47.83 -18.65
N LEU A 78 -8.11 -47.47 -17.42
CA LEU A 78 -8.27 -48.45 -16.35
C LEU A 78 -9.34 -49.49 -16.75
N GLY A 79 -9.04 -50.78 -16.55
CA GLY A 79 -9.86 -51.91 -16.97
C GLY A 79 -9.62 -52.40 -18.41
N GLN A 80 -8.85 -51.66 -19.21
CA GLN A 80 -8.56 -52.01 -20.61
C GLN A 80 -7.26 -52.83 -20.72
N GLY A 81 -7.30 -53.98 -21.38
CA GLY A 81 -6.13 -54.85 -21.47
C GLY A 81 -5.86 -55.60 -20.16
N ILE A 82 -4.87 -56.49 -20.16
CA ILE A 82 -4.41 -57.19 -18.95
C ILE A 82 -3.82 -56.19 -17.94
N THR A 83 -3.00 -55.25 -18.41
CA THR A 83 -2.39 -54.20 -17.58
C THR A 83 -3.42 -53.22 -17.01
N GLY A 84 -4.39 -52.72 -17.80
CA GLY A 84 -5.45 -51.87 -17.29
C GLY A 84 -6.39 -52.62 -16.33
N TRP A 85 -6.68 -53.90 -16.57
CA TRP A 85 -7.43 -54.73 -15.63
C TRP A 85 -6.70 -54.87 -14.29
N THR A 86 -5.39 -55.11 -14.34
CA THR A 86 -4.50 -55.19 -13.16
C THR A 86 -4.53 -53.90 -12.36
N ALA A 87 -4.43 -52.75 -13.03
CA ALA A 87 -4.51 -51.43 -12.38
C ALA A 87 -5.86 -51.18 -11.70
N LEU A 88 -6.97 -51.56 -12.35
CA LEU A 88 -8.32 -51.33 -11.84
C LEU A 88 -8.66 -52.22 -10.63
N HIS A 89 -8.23 -53.47 -10.64
CA HIS A 89 -8.58 -54.46 -9.61
C HIS A 89 -7.53 -54.59 -8.51
N GLY A 90 -6.31 -54.07 -8.72
CA GLY A 90 -5.21 -54.22 -7.77
C GLY A 90 -4.80 -55.68 -7.56
N ARG A 91 -4.91 -56.52 -8.60
CA ARG A 91 -4.62 -57.96 -8.51
C ARG A 91 -3.63 -58.36 -9.58
N SER A 92 -2.57 -59.05 -9.17
CA SER A 92 -1.61 -59.65 -10.09
C SER A 92 -2.25 -60.77 -10.91
N ILE A 93 -1.77 -60.95 -12.13
CA ILE A 93 -2.27 -61.96 -13.07
C ILE A 93 -1.14 -62.57 -13.88
N VAL A 94 -1.21 -63.88 -14.09
CA VAL A 94 -0.38 -64.63 -15.04
C VAL A 94 -1.33 -65.18 -16.11
N VAL A 95 -0.98 -64.94 -17.37
CA VAL A 95 -1.72 -65.41 -18.53
C VAL A 95 -0.79 -66.35 -19.32
N PRO A 96 -0.97 -67.68 -19.21
CA PRO A 96 -0.13 -68.67 -19.89
C PRO A 96 -0.22 -68.59 -21.42
N ASP A 97 -1.42 -68.31 -21.95
CA ASP A 97 -1.64 -68.03 -23.37
C ASP A 97 -2.55 -66.82 -23.57
N VAL A 98 -1.99 -65.69 -24.03
CA VAL A 98 -2.71 -64.43 -24.26
C VAL A 98 -3.77 -64.54 -25.35
N ARG A 99 -3.70 -65.57 -26.22
CA ARG A 99 -4.71 -65.80 -27.27
C ARG A 99 -6.01 -66.36 -26.70
N GLU A 100 -5.95 -66.96 -25.52
CA GLU A 100 -7.11 -67.49 -24.81
C GLU A 100 -7.70 -66.48 -23.81
N GLU A 101 -7.07 -65.31 -23.65
CA GLU A 101 -7.47 -64.30 -22.69
C GLU A 101 -8.33 -63.20 -23.35
N PRO A 102 -9.65 -63.12 -23.05
CA PRO A 102 -10.55 -62.15 -23.67
C PRO A 102 -10.19 -60.69 -23.39
N ARG A 103 -9.49 -60.42 -22.28
CA ARG A 103 -9.02 -59.07 -21.91
C ARG A 103 -7.78 -58.66 -22.68
N TYR A 104 -7.08 -59.59 -23.33
CA TYR A 104 -5.83 -59.29 -24.00
C TYR A 104 -6.05 -58.38 -25.20
N ILE A 105 -5.21 -57.36 -25.30
CA ILE A 105 -5.15 -56.49 -26.47
C ILE A 105 -3.90 -56.89 -27.22
N SER A 106 -4.08 -57.55 -28.36
CA SER A 106 -2.98 -58.01 -29.20
C SER A 106 -2.30 -56.85 -29.91
N LEU A 107 -1.47 -56.14 -29.15
CA LEU A 107 -0.62 -55.07 -29.66
C LEU A 107 0.60 -55.67 -30.39
N ARG A 108 1.13 -56.81 -29.91
CA ARG A 108 2.24 -57.54 -30.54
C ARG A 108 1.82 -58.98 -30.86
N PRO A 109 1.64 -59.34 -32.15
CA PRO A 109 1.19 -60.68 -32.54
C PRO A 109 2.14 -61.82 -32.15
N ALA A 110 3.40 -61.53 -31.80
CA ALA A 110 4.40 -62.52 -31.39
C ALA A 110 4.27 -62.95 -29.92
N ILE A 111 3.65 -62.13 -29.06
CA ILE A 111 3.52 -62.43 -27.63
C ILE A 111 2.57 -63.60 -27.43
N ARG A 112 2.91 -64.47 -26.48
CA ARG A 112 2.20 -65.70 -26.16
C ARG A 112 1.83 -65.79 -24.69
N SER A 113 2.66 -65.31 -23.76
CA SER A 113 2.29 -65.24 -22.35
C SER A 113 2.57 -63.86 -21.78
N GLU A 114 1.80 -63.44 -20.78
CA GLU A 114 1.91 -62.14 -20.13
C GLU A 114 1.76 -62.29 -18.62
N MET A 115 2.48 -61.49 -17.85
CA MET A 115 2.34 -61.39 -16.41
C MET A 115 2.35 -59.93 -16.00
N ALA A 116 1.32 -59.50 -15.27
CA ALA A 116 1.16 -58.15 -14.81
C ALA A 116 0.99 -58.10 -13.29
N VAL A 117 1.70 -57.18 -12.64
CA VAL A 117 1.68 -56.97 -11.19
C VAL A 117 1.39 -55.49 -10.92
N PRO A 118 0.42 -55.17 -10.03
CA PRO A 118 0.14 -53.80 -9.67
C PRO A 118 1.27 -53.21 -8.82
N MET A 119 1.59 -51.95 -9.08
CA MET A 119 2.41 -51.15 -8.17
C MET A 119 1.48 -50.52 -7.13
N GLU A 120 1.63 -50.91 -5.87
CA GLU A 120 0.81 -50.43 -4.76
C GLU A 120 1.66 -49.64 -3.76
N ASP A 121 1.14 -48.48 -3.33
CA ASP A 121 1.65 -47.74 -2.18
C ASP A 121 0.49 -47.37 -1.25
N ARG A 122 0.56 -47.83 0.00
CA ARG A 122 -0.41 -47.55 1.08
C ARG A 122 -1.88 -47.74 0.67
N GLY A 123 -2.19 -48.83 -0.05
CA GLY A 123 -3.56 -49.14 -0.48
C GLY A 123 -4.01 -48.41 -1.75
N MET A 124 -3.16 -47.63 -2.40
CA MET A 124 -3.43 -47.02 -3.71
C MET A 124 -2.55 -47.65 -4.79
N ILE A 125 -3.19 -48.05 -5.89
CA ILE A 125 -2.47 -48.50 -7.08
C ILE A 125 -1.91 -47.25 -7.78
N ILE A 126 -0.60 -47.21 -7.96
CA ILE A 126 0.13 -46.09 -8.60
C ILE A 126 0.54 -46.42 -10.04
N GLY A 127 0.50 -47.70 -10.42
CA GLY A 127 0.95 -48.18 -11.72
C GLY A 127 0.89 -49.69 -11.86
N VAL A 128 1.47 -50.21 -12.92
CA VAL A 128 1.56 -51.64 -13.24
C VAL A 128 2.92 -51.94 -13.86
N VAL A 129 3.52 -53.04 -13.40
CA VAL A 129 4.67 -53.67 -14.03
C VAL A 129 4.15 -54.82 -14.88
N ASN A 130 4.53 -54.82 -16.16
CA ASN A 130 4.15 -55.85 -17.12
C ASN A 130 5.38 -56.53 -17.71
N VAL A 131 5.32 -57.85 -17.85
CA VAL A 131 6.33 -58.65 -18.56
C VAL A 131 5.67 -59.62 -19.53
N ASP A 132 6.22 -59.72 -20.73
CA ASP A 132 5.69 -60.54 -21.81
C ASP A 132 6.73 -61.56 -22.30
N SER A 133 6.26 -62.68 -22.84
CA SER A 133 7.10 -63.67 -23.53
C SER A 133 6.49 -64.08 -24.86
N GLU A 134 7.34 -64.38 -25.84
CA GLU A 134 6.94 -65.01 -27.11
C GLU A 134 6.70 -66.52 -26.99
N LYS A 135 6.93 -67.11 -25.80
CA LYS A 135 6.65 -68.52 -25.51
C LYS A 135 5.34 -68.65 -24.72
N VAL A 136 4.57 -69.71 -25.02
CA VAL A 136 3.40 -70.09 -24.22
C VAL A 136 3.89 -70.62 -22.87
N ASP A 137 3.16 -70.31 -21.80
CA ASP A 137 3.43 -70.81 -20.43
C ASP A 137 4.85 -70.48 -19.93
N ALA A 138 5.37 -69.30 -20.29
CA ALA A 138 6.73 -68.91 -19.92
C ALA A 138 6.88 -68.48 -18.45
N PHE A 139 5.78 -68.16 -17.78
CA PHE A 139 5.77 -67.63 -16.42
C PHE A 139 5.04 -68.57 -15.46
N SER A 140 5.69 -68.89 -14.35
CA SER A 140 5.13 -69.74 -13.30
C SER A 140 4.62 -68.91 -12.11
N GLU A 141 3.91 -69.55 -11.18
CA GLU A 141 3.59 -68.98 -9.87
C GLU A 141 4.84 -68.51 -9.10
N HIS A 142 6.00 -69.13 -9.33
CA HIS A 142 7.27 -68.68 -8.76
C HIS A 142 7.75 -67.37 -9.38
N SER A 143 7.65 -67.26 -10.72
CA SER A 143 7.94 -66.02 -11.46
C SER A 143 7.05 -64.87 -10.99
N LEU A 144 5.77 -65.15 -10.71
CA LEU A 144 4.81 -64.19 -10.17
C LEU A 144 5.20 -63.69 -8.78
N LYS A 145 5.64 -64.59 -7.89
CA LYS A 145 6.12 -64.21 -6.55
C LYS A 145 7.35 -63.30 -6.64
N ILE A 146 8.32 -63.64 -7.51
CA ILE A 146 9.51 -62.82 -7.72
C ILE A 146 9.14 -61.44 -8.25
N LEU A 147 8.32 -61.36 -9.32
CA LEU A 147 7.90 -60.08 -9.87
C LEU A 147 7.13 -59.25 -8.83
N THR A 148 6.28 -59.88 -8.03
CA THR A 148 5.54 -59.20 -6.95
C THR A 148 6.48 -58.61 -5.90
N LEU A 149 7.51 -59.34 -5.48
CA LEU A 149 8.50 -58.85 -4.53
C LEU A 149 9.27 -57.64 -5.09
N LEU A 150 9.78 -57.75 -6.32
CA LEU A 150 10.52 -56.67 -6.97
C LEU A 150 9.63 -55.44 -7.19
N THR A 151 8.37 -55.65 -7.61
CA THR A 151 7.39 -54.58 -7.84
C THR A 151 7.02 -53.87 -6.54
N ASN A 152 6.90 -54.59 -5.42
CA ASN A 152 6.62 -53.98 -4.12
C ASN A 152 7.78 -53.10 -3.63
N GLU A 153 9.03 -53.55 -3.79
CA GLU A 153 10.20 -52.73 -3.44
C GLU A 153 10.32 -51.51 -4.36
N ALA A 154 10.12 -51.70 -5.66
CA ALA A 154 10.06 -50.63 -6.65
C ALA A 154 9.00 -49.57 -6.29
N SER A 155 7.79 -49.99 -5.93
CA SER A 155 6.68 -49.10 -5.57
C SER A 155 7.04 -48.23 -4.37
N ARG A 156 7.61 -48.83 -3.30
CA ARG A 156 8.09 -48.10 -2.12
C ARG A 156 9.17 -47.07 -2.49
N GLY A 157 10.13 -47.47 -3.32
CA GLY A 157 11.23 -46.64 -3.75
C GLY A 157 10.76 -45.41 -4.55
N ILE A 158 9.89 -45.62 -5.54
CA ILE A 158 9.35 -44.55 -6.38
C ILE A 158 8.46 -43.59 -5.59
N SER A 159 7.58 -44.10 -4.73
CA SER A 159 6.76 -43.26 -3.84
C SER A 159 7.61 -42.38 -2.95
N ARG A 160 8.72 -42.91 -2.42
CA ARG A 160 9.68 -42.11 -1.63
C ARG A 160 10.31 -41.00 -2.45
N LEU A 161 10.76 -41.28 -3.68
CA LEU A 161 11.37 -40.27 -4.56
C LEU A 161 10.37 -39.17 -4.93
N TRP A 162 9.12 -39.51 -5.23
CA TRP A 162 8.08 -38.51 -5.48
C TRP A 162 7.79 -37.64 -4.26
N LEU A 163 7.71 -38.25 -3.07
CA LEU A 163 7.53 -37.49 -1.83
C LEU A 163 8.69 -36.53 -1.60
N ILE A 164 9.94 -36.98 -1.78
CA ILE A 164 11.13 -36.12 -1.65
C ILE A 164 11.07 -34.97 -2.67
N LYS A 165 10.74 -35.26 -3.93
CA LYS A 165 10.60 -34.25 -4.98
C LYS A 165 9.52 -33.22 -4.62
N GLN A 166 8.35 -33.67 -4.16
CA GLN A 166 7.27 -32.80 -3.72
C GLN A 166 7.69 -31.95 -2.52
N LEU A 167 8.36 -32.53 -1.52
CA LEU A 167 8.89 -31.80 -0.36
C LEU A 167 9.93 -30.75 -0.77
N ARG A 168 10.84 -31.07 -1.71
CA ARG A 168 11.81 -30.11 -2.24
C ARG A 168 11.12 -28.96 -2.98
N THR A 169 10.12 -29.25 -3.80
CA THR A 169 9.32 -28.21 -4.47
C THR A 169 8.61 -27.31 -3.45
N LYS A 170 8.01 -27.89 -2.41
CA LYS A 170 7.39 -27.13 -1.32
C LYS A 170 8.40 -26.30 -0.53
N ALA A 171 9.58 -26.84 -0.24
CA ALA A 171 10.65 -26.12 0.45
C ALA A 171 11.12 -24.91 -0.36
N LYS A 172 11.34 -25.08 -1.68
CA LYS A 172 11.70 -23.99 -2.58
C LYS A 172 10.63 -22.90 -2.63
N GLN A 173 9.35 -23.28 -2.62
CA GLN A 173 8.23 -22.32 -2.54
C GLN A 173 8.24 -21.53 -1.22
N LEU A 174 8.49 -22.19 -0.09
CA LEU A 174 8.58 -21.54 1.22
C LEU A 174 9.80 -20.61 1.32
N GLU A 175 10.96 -21.03 0.86
CA GLU A 175 12.17 -20.21 0.82
C GLU A 175 11.96 -18.94 -0.01
N SER A 176 11.31 -19.09 -1.18
CA SER A 176 10.94 -17.97 -2.02
C SER A 176 10.03 -16.98 -1.28
N LEU A 177 8.99 -17.46 -0.58
CA LEU A 177 8.11 -16.63 0.23
C LEU A 177 8.85 -15.90 1.38
N ILE A 178 9.79 -16.56 2.05
CA ILE A 178 10.57 -15.96 3.14
C ILE A 178 11.47 -14.85 2.60
N ASN A 179 12.20 -15.10 1.52
CA ASN A 179 13.11 -14.13 0.91
C ASN A 179 12.34 -12.88 0.43
N MET A 180 11.18 -13.09 -0.19
CA MET A 180 10.25 -12.03 -0.58
C MET A 180 9.77 -11.22 0.64
N GLY A 181 9.31 -11.90 1.69
CA GLY A 181 8.86 -11.23 2.90
C GLY A 181 9.94 -10.42 3.61
N GLN A 182 11.18 -10.93 3.69
CA GLN A 182 12.31 -10.18 4.23
C GLN A 182 12.66 -8.98 3.36
N GLY A 183 12.64 -9.13 2.03
CA GLY A 183 12.88 -8.04 1.08
C GLY A 183 11.84 -6.92 1.18
N LEU A 184 10.56 -7.27 1.40
CA LEU A 184 9.48 -6.32 1.61
C LEU A 184 9.58 -5.60 2.96
N VAL A 185 9.87 -6.33 4.04
CA VAL A 185 9.92 -5.75 5.40
C VAL A 185 11.16 -4.87 5.62
N GLY A 186 12.27 -5.15 4.93
CA GLY A 186 13.50 -4.35 5.02
C GLY A 186 13.40 -2.97 4.36
N LYS A 187 12.36 -2.71 3.55
CA LYS A 187 12.13 -1.43 2.89
C LYS A 187 11.32 -0.50 3.79
N LEU A 188 11.76 0.74 3.92
CA LEU A 188 11.06 1.77 4.69
C LEU A 188 10.20 2.67 3.79
N ASP A 189 10.53 2.76 2.50
CA ASP A 189 9.75 3.53 1.54
C ASP A 189 8.52 2.74 1.09
N SER A 190 7.35 3.37 1.21
CA SER A 190 6.09 2.77 0.77
C SER A 190 6.10 2.40 -0.71
N ASP A 191 6.71 3.21 -1.59
CA ASP A 191 6.67 2.98 -3.03
C ASP A 191 7.48 1.73 -3.42
N ASP A 192 8.65 1.55 -2.77
CA ASP A 192 9.52 0.40 -2.93
C ASP A 192 8.87 -0.92 -2.50
N ILE A 193 8.03 -0.88 -1.46
CA ILE A 193 7.26 -2.04 -0.97
C ILE A 193 6.16 -2.37 -1.98
N LEU A 194 5.40 -1.37 -2.43
CA LEU A 194 4.33 -1.58 -3.42
C LEU A 194 4.89 -2.15 -4.73
N GLU A 195 6.05 -1.65 -5.17
CA GLU A 195 6.75 -2.16 -6.35
C GLU A 195 7.23 -3.60 -6.14
N GLY A 196 7.84 -3.86 -4.98
CA GLY A 196 8.26 -5.20 -4.56
C GLY A 196 7.11 -6.19 -4.66
N LEU A 197 5.96 -5.86 -4.07
CA LEU A 197 4.82 -6.76 -3.96
C LEU A 197 4.24 -7.14 -5.33
N ALA A 198 4.10 -6.18 -6.25
CA ALA A 198 3.63 -6.44 -7.61
C ALA A 198 4.63 -7.31 -8.40
N ARG A 199 5.92 -6.97 -8.35
CA ARG A 199 6.99 -7.72 -9.02
C ARG A 199 7.09 -9.16 -8.52
N GLU A 200 7.08 -9.34 -7.20
CA GLU A 200 7.16 -10.64 -6.54
C GLU A 200 5.93 -11.50 -6.83
N GLY A 201 4.72 -10.90 -6.81
CA GLY A 201 3.49 -11.61 -7.16
C GLY A 201 3.51 -12.16 -8.59
N ARG A 202 4.09 -11.39 -9.52
CA ARG A 202 4.29 -11.82 -10.91
C ARG A 202 5.25 -13.02 -11.00
N GLN A 203 6.39 -12.95 -10.32
CA GLN A 203 7.41 -14.00 -10.34
C GLN A 203 6.92 -15.29 -9.67
N LEU A 204 6.19 -15.16 -8.57
CA LEU A 204 5.73 -16.28 -7.74
C LEU A 204 4.66 -17.13 -8.43
N LEU A 205 3.76 -16.51 -9.18
CA LEU A 205 2.73 -17.20 -9.95
C LEU A 205 3.12 -17.44 -11.41
N ASP A 206 4.30 -17.00 -11.84
CA ASP A 206 4.71 -16.93 -13.25
C ASP A 206 3.59 -16.37 -14.16
N CYS A 207 2.88 -15.36 -13.66
CA CYS A 207 1.75 -14.79 -14.36
C CYS A 207 2.22 -13.74 -15.38
N HIS A 208 1.34 -13.39 -16.31
CA HIS A 208 1.71 -12.46 -17.37
C HIS A 208 1.87 -11.03 -16.81
N VAL A 209 0.91 -10.60 -16.00
CA VAL A 209 0.90 -9.30 -15.33
C VAL A 209 0.50 -9.50 -13.87
N CYS A 210 1.11 -8.74 -12.96
CA CYS A 210 0.62 -8.57 -11.60
C CYS A 210 0.38 -7.09 -11.31
N ALA A 211 -0.74 -6.76 -10.67
CA ALA A 211 -1.12 -5.38 -10.38
C ALA A 211 -1.60 -5.22 -8.93
N LEU A 212 -1.16 -4.15 -8.28
CA LEU A 212 -1.53 -3.79 -6.92
C LEU A 212 -2.40 -2.54 -6.93
N PHE A 213 -3.62 -2.70 -6.43
CA PHE A 213 -4.57 -1.62 -6.19
C PHE A 213 -4.65 -1.36 -4.69
N LEU A 214 -4.68 -0.09 -4.29
CA LEU A 214 -4.96 0.30 -2.92
C LEU A 214 -6.27 1.04 -2.85
N ILE A 215 -6.99 0.86 -1.74
CA ILE A 215 -8.22 1.59 -1.47
C ILE A 215 -7.88 3.05 -1.17
N THR A 216 -8.61 3.98 -1.78
CA THR A 216 -8.51 5.42 -1.53
C THR A 216 -8.95 5.77 -0.11
N PRO A 217 -8.47 6.88 0.48
CA PRO A 217 -8.83 7.26 1.86
C PRO A 217 -10.33 7.42 2.13
N ASP A 218 -11.11 7.76 1.11
CA ASP A 218 -12.58 7.88 1.18
C ASP A 218 -13.31 6.53 1.04
N LYS A 219 -12.56 5.43 0.84
CA LYS A 219 -13.03 4.04 0.69
C LYS A 219 -13.98 3.80 -0.49
N LYS A 220 -13.98 4.69 -1.49
CA LYS A 220 -14.88 4.59 -2.65
C LYS A 220 -14.25 3.90 -3.84
N GLU A 221 -12.93 4.00 -4.00
CA GLU A 221 -12.24 3.55 -5.19
C GLU A 221 -10.99 2.72 -4.86
N LEU A 222 -10.63 1.83 -5.79
CA LEU A 222 -9.38 1.10 -5.85
C LEU A 222 -8.50 1.75 -6.90
N LYS A 223 -7.47 2.48 -6.46
CA LYS A 223 -6.51 3.12 -7.36
C LYS A 223 -5.34 2.19 -7.64
N LEU A 224 -5.03 2.00 -8.92
CA LEU A 224 -3.84 1.28 -9.37
C LEU A 224 -2.58 2.03 -8.91
N HIS A 225 -1.74 1.37 -8.13
CA HIS A 225 -0.46 1.95 -7.67
C HIS A 225 0.72 1.40 -8.45
N LYS A 226 0.78 0.08 -8.64
CA LYS A 226 1.89 -0.58 -9.33
C LYS A 226 1.38 -1.72 -10.20
N MET A 227 1.98 -1.86 -11.38
CA MET A 227 1.69 -2.95 -12.31
C MET A 227 3.00 -3.44 -12.92
N PHE A 228 3.19 -4.75 -12.99
CA PHE A 228 4.40 -5.39 -13.50
C PHE A 228 4.07 -6.46 -14.53
N GLY A 229 4.64 -6.31 -15.71
CA GLY A 229 4.62 -7.29 -16.80
C GLY A 229 5.93 -8.06 -16.89
N ARG A 230 6.18 -8.69 -18.04
CA ARG A 230 7.41 -9.48 -18.29
C ARG A 230 8.62 -8.57 -18.52
N ASP A 231 8.38 -7.45 -19.17
CA ASP A 231 9.40 -6.49 -19.57
C ASP A 231 9.65 -5.41 -18.50
N GLY A 232 9.05 -5.57 -17.30
CA GLY A 232 9.23 -4.67 -16.16
C GLY A 232 7.93 -3.96 -15.74
N ALA A 233 8.10 -2.79 -15.14
CA ALA A 233 6.99 -1.97 -14.67
C ALA A 233 6.16 -1.45 -15.85
N ILE A 234 4.84 -1.55 -15.74
CA ILE A 234 3.89 -1.02 -16.71
C ILE A 234 3.29 0.27 -16.13
N GLN A 235 3.50 1.37 -16.84
CA GLN A 235 2.85 2.64 -16.49
C GLN A 235 1.39 2.61 -16.96
N ALA A 236 0.49 2.66 -15.99
CA ALA A 236 -0.94 2.76 -16.20
C ALA A 236 -1.56 3.49 -15.01
N GLU A 237 -2.50 4.38 -15.27
CA GLU A 237 -3.31 5.03 -14.25
C GLU A 237 -4.75 4.58 -14.43
N GLN A 238 -5.29 3.93 -13.40
CA GLN A 238 -6.63 3.34 -13.41
C GLN A 238 -7.23 3.44 -12.01
N SER A 239 -8.53 3.70 -11.95
CA SER A 239 -9.32 3.66 -10.72
C SER A 239 -10.54 2.80 -10.96
N ILE A 240 -10.90 1.98 -9.98
CA ILE A 240 -12.03 1.05 -10.07
C ILE A 240 -12.96 1.33 -8.90
N SER A 241 -14.27 1.46 -9.15
CA SER A 241 -15.26 1.56 -8.09
C SER A 241 -15.18 0.35 -7.15
N VAL A 242 -15.21 0.58 -5.84
CA VAL A 242 -15.25 -0.51 -4.85
C VAL A 242 -16.59 -1.25 -4.88
N ASN A 243 -17.62 -0.79 -5.59
CA ASN A 243 -18.91 -1.47 -5.63
C ASN A 243 -19.13 -2.32 -6.90
N ASP A 244 -18.46 -2.01 -8.01
CA ASP A 244 -18.83 -2.52 -9.33
C ASP A 244 -17.64 -3.14 -10.08
N SER A 245 -17.09 -4.26 -9.57
CA SER A 245 -16.13 -5.08 -10.34
C SER A 245 -15.86 -6.46 -9.71
N ALA A 246 -15.32 -7.39 -10.51
CA ALA A 246 -14.81 -8.66 -9.98
C ALA A 246 -13.63 -8.49 -8.99
N VAL A 247 -12.85 -7.42 -9.15
CA VAL A 247 -11.76 -7.07 -8.21
C VAL A 247 -12.34 -6.61 -6.88
N SER A 248 -13.44 -5.83 -6.90
CA SER A 248 -14.06 -5.32 -5.69
C SER A 248 -14.79 -6.40 -4.89
N ALA A 249 -15.25 -7.47 -5.54
CA ALA A 249 -15.76 -8.65 -4.84
C ALA A 249 -14.73 -9.25 -3.86
N ALA A 250 -13.42 -9.15 -4.16
CA ALA A 250 -12.37 -9.59 -3.25
C ALA A 250 -12.28 -8.71 -1.98
N VAL A 251 -12.56 -7.41 -2.13
CA VAL A 251 -12.64 -6.45 -1.01
C VAL A 251 -13.83 -6.77 -0.11
N HIS A 252 -15.04 -6.84 -0.67
CA HIS A 252 -16.26 -7.06 0.12
C HIS A 252 -16.29 -8.41 0.81
N ARG A 253 -15.84 -9.47 0.12
CA ARG A 253 -15.86 -10.83 0.67
C ARG A 253 -14.66 -11.12 1.57
N LYS A 254 -13.63 -10.25 1.58
CA LYS A 254 -12.33 -10.49 2.21
C LYS A 254 -11.74 -11.86 1.85
N LYS A 255 -11.96 -12.28 0.60
CA LYS A 255 -11.57 -13.61 0.09
C LYS A 255 -11.05 -13.47 -1.33
N GLN A 256 -10.22 -14.42 -1.74
CA GLN A 256 -9.74 -14.47 -3.11
C GLN A 256 -10.90 -14.68 -4.10
N VAL A 257 -10.81 -14.02 -5.24
CA VAL A 257 -11.76 -14.14 -6.34
C VAL A 257 -10.99 -14.57 -7.59
N GLU A 258 -11.50 -15.60 -8.27
CA GLU A 258 -10.94 -16.11 -9.52
C GLU A 258 -11.93 -15.84 -10.65
N VAL A 259 -11.43 -15.29 -11.75
CA VAL A 259 -12.18 -15.09 -12.99
C VAL A 259 -11.43 -15.80 -14.10
N THR A 260 -12.05 -16.82 -14.69
CA THR A 260 -11.43 -17.63 -15.75
C THR A 260 -11.51 -16.97 -17.12
N ASP A 261 -12.45 -16.04 -17.32
CA ASP A 261 -12.66 -15.35 -18.60
C ASP A 261 -13.11 -13.90 -18.35
N LEU A 262 -12.15 -12.98 -18.45
CA LEU A 262 -12.34 -11.54 -18.24
C LEU A 262 -13.14 -10.88 -19.39
N ALA A 263 -13.23 -11.52 -20.56
CA ALA A 263 -13.92 -10.94 -21.72
C ALA A 263 -15.45 -10.92 -21.58
N PHE A 264 -16.00 -11.71 -20.64
CA PHE A 264 -17.45 -11.88 -20.43
C PHE A 264 -17.99 -11.20 -19.17
N THR A 265 -17.17 -10.43 -18.44
CA THR A 265 -17.64 -9.66 -17.27
C THR A 265 -18.11 -8.27 -17.73
N GLU A 266 -19.39 -7.94 -17.50
CA GLU A 266 -20.06 -6.70 -17.95
C GLU A 266 -19.53 -5.40 -17.27
N GLU A 267 -18.67 -5.50 -16.26
CA GLU A 267 -18.35 -4.41 -15.32
C GLU A 267 -16.84 -4.15 -15.20
N ASN A 268 -16.19 -3.60 -16.25
CA ASN A 268 -14.76 -3.26 -16.15
C ASN A 268 -14.45 -1.89 -16.75
N ASP A 269 -14.31 -0.87 -15.89
CA ASP A 269 -13.58 0.36 -16.21
C ASP A 269 -12.11 0.06 -16.61
N PHE A 270 -11.65 -1.16 -16.34
CA PHE A 270 -10.31 -1.68 -16.59
C PHE A 270 -10.11 -2.34 -17.98
N ILE A 271 -11.08 -2.21 -18.92
CA ILE A 271 -11.07 -2.89 -20.24
C ILE A 271 -9.82 -2.57 -21.09
N TYR A 272 -9.34 -1.32 -21.08
CA TYR A 272 -8.24 -0.91 -21.96
C TYR A 272 -6.93 -1.69 -21.66
N VAL A 273 -6.60 -1.85 -20.38
CA VAL A 273 -5.39 -2.58 -19.97
C VAL A 273 -5.54 -4.08 -20.26
N ILE A 274 -6.73 -4.64 -20.02
CA ILE A 274 -7.04 -6.04 -20.34
C ILE A 274 -6.83 -6.31 -21.83
N GLN A 275 -7.36 -5.45 -22.71
CA GLN A 275 -7.25 -5.60 -24.16
C GLN A 275 -5.81 -5.39 -24.65
N ARG A 276 -5.13 -4.33 -24.18
CA ARG A 276 -3.75 -4.02 -24.60
C ARG A 276 -2.77 -5.12 -24.23
N GLU A 277 -2.90 -5.68 -23.02
CA GLU A 277 -2.00 -6.72 -22.52
C GLU A 277 -2.48 -8.15 -22.85
N GLY A 278 -3.66 -8.30 -23.45
CA GLY A 278 -4.27 -9.58 -23.83
C GLY A 278 -4.62 -10.47 -22.65
N LEU A 279 -5.13 -9.90 -21.55
CA LEU A 279 -5.43 -10.62 -20.31
C LEU A 279 -6.74 -11.41 -20.43
N VAL A 280 -6.75 -12.65 -19.95
CA VAL A 280 -7.86 -13.60 -20.09
C VAL A 280 -8.36 -14.10 -18.75
N SER A 281 -7.48 -14.52 -17.83
CA SER A 281 -7.89 -14.98 -16.49
C SER A 281 -7.22 -14.14 -15.40
N MET A 282 -7.90 -14.02 -14.26
CA MET A 282 -7.48 -13.23 -13.10
C MET A 282 -7.62 -14.03 -11.80
N LEU A 283 -6.64 -13.87 -10.92
CA LEU A 283 -6.75 -14.18 -9.49
C LEU A 283 -6.56 -12.89 -8.69
N ALA A 284 -7.63 -12.44 -8.03
CA ALA A 284 -7.63 -11.29 -7.13
C ALA A 284 -7.47 -11.76 -5.68
N SER A 285 -6.45 -11.26 -5.00
CA SER A 285 -6.18 -11.56 -3.59
C SER A 285 -6.24 -10.29 -2.75
N PRO A 286 -7.14 -10.22 -1.75
CA PRO A 286 -7.24 -9.05 -0.90
C PRO A 286 -5.97 -8.91 -0.06
N VAL A 287 -5.49 -7.68 0.07
CA VAL A 287 -4.40 -7.28 0.95
C VAL A 287 -5.06 -6.81 2.25
N VAL A 288 -4.97 -7.60 3.31
CA VAL A 288 -5.75 -7.41 4.55
C VAL A 288 -4.80 -7.19 5.73
N PHE A 289 -5.03 -6.13 6.49
CA PHE A 289 -4.34 -5.88 7.75
C PHE A 289 -5.36 -5.80 8.89
N GLY A 290 -5.25 -6.71 9.87
CA GLY A 290 -6.29 -6.89 10.88
C GLY A 290 -7.62 -7.29 10.22
N ASP A 291 -8.66 -6.49 10.42
CA ASP A 291 -9.97 -6.69 9.78
C ASP A 291 -10.22 -5.77 8.57
N GLU A 292 -9.28 -4.89 8.21
CA GLU A 292 -9.45 -3.97 7.10
C GLU A 292 -8.72 -4.45 5.84
N VAL A 293 -9.43 -4.39 4.70
CA VAL A 293 -8.81 -4.56 3.39
C VAL A 293 -8.17 -3.23 3.02
N ILE A 294 -6.85 -3.22 2.78
CA ILE A 294 -6.13 -2.03 2.37
C ILE A 294 -5.99 -1.92 0.84
N GLY A 295 -6.19 -3.03 0.13
CA GLY A 295 -6.02 -3.12 -1.31
C GLY A 295 -6.27 -4.52 -1.86
N VAL A 296 -5.98 -4.70 -3.15
CA VAL A 296 -6.10 -5.98 -3.86
C VAL A 296 -4.88 -6.19 -4.74
N LEU A 297 -4.25 -7.36 -4.60
CA LEU A 297 -3.17 -7.84 -5.46
C LEU A 297 -3.78 -8.77 -6.51
N ASN A 298 -3.59 -8.46 -7.79
CA ASN A 298 -4.20 -9.18 -8.91
C ASN A 298 -3.13 -9.82 -9.77
N ALA A 299 -3.27 -11.10 -10.06
CA ALA A 299 -2.47 -11.83 -11.02
C ALA A 299 -3.28 -12.14 -12.28
N TYR A 300 -2.71 -11.85 -13.44
CA TYR A 300 -3.38 -11.99 -14.74
C TYR A 300 -2.59 -12.90 -15.67
N THR A 301 -3.31 -13.67 -16.50
CA THR A 301 -2.73 -14.57 -17.51
C THR A 301 -3.34 -14.32 -18.88
N ARG A 302 -2.60 -14.60 -19.97
CA ARG A 302 -3.06 -14.42 -21.37
C ARG A 302 -3.82 -15.61 -21.96
N ARG A 303 -4.00 -16.67 -21.19
CA ARG A 303 -4.71 -17.89 -21.57
C ARG A 303 -5.68 -18.25 -20.47
N LYS A 304 -6.71 -19.03 -20.79
CA LYS A 304 -7.57 -19.59 -19.75
C LYS A 304 -6.72 -20.39 -18.78
N HIS A 305 -6.62 -19.90 -17.55
CA HIS A 305 -5.87 -20.53 -16.48
C HIS A 305 -6.78 -20.70 -15.27
N ARG A 306 -6.81 -21.92 -14.74
CA ARG A 306 -7.52 -22.23 -13.50
C ARG A 306 -6.49 -22.36 -12.39
N PHE A 307 -6.55 -21.46 -11.42
CA PHE A 307 -5.58 -21.42 -10.34
C PHE A 307 -5.85 -22.56 -9.35
N ASN A 308 -4.84 -23.39 -9.13
CA ASN A 308 -4.90 -24.49 -8.18
C ASN A 308 -4.80 -23.96 -6.72
N ASN A 309 -5.02 -24.87 -5.75
CA ASN A 309 -5.05 -24.49 -4.34
C ASN A 309 -3.70 -24.02 -3.80
N ASP A 310 -2.59 -24.48 -4.37
CA ASP A 310 -1.26 -24.07 -3.95
C ASP A 310 -0.92 -22.66 -4.45
N GLU A 311 -1.22 -22.36 -5.72
CA GLU A 311 -1.10 -21.00 -6.28
C GLU A 311 -1.90 -19.99 -5.45
N LYS A 312 -3.16 -20.33 -5.15
CA LYS A 312 -4.05 -19.52 -4.32
C LYS A 312 -3.47 -19.24 -2.94
N LYS A 313 -3.02 -20.29 -2.23
CA LYS A 313 -2.42 -20.17 -0.90
C LYS A 313 -1.16 -19.31 -0.90
N VAL A 314 -0.25 -19.59 -1.83
CA VAL A 314 1.03 -18.89 -1.94
C VAL A 314 0.82 -17.40 -2.24
N PHE A 315 -0.11 -17.07 -3.15
CA PHE A 315 -0.45 -15.68 -3.47
C PHE A 315 -1.17 -14.95 -2.31
N ALA A 316 -2.05 -15.64 -1.57
CA ALA A 316 -2.67 -15.11 -0.36
C ALA A 316 -1.64 -14.78 0.73
N THR A 317 -0.64 -15.64 0.91
CA THR A 317 0.46 -15.43 1.86
C THR A 317 1.26 -14.19 1.48
N LEU A 318 1.61 -14.04 0.19
CA LEU A 318 2.30 -12.84 -0.29
C LEU A 318 1.49 -11.56 -0.03
N ALA A 319 0.18 -11.56 -0.34
CA ALA A 319 -0.70 -10.43 -0.06
C ALA A 319 -0.76 -10.09 1.44
N SER A 320 -0.74 -11.10 2.31
CA SER A 320 -0.75 -10.90 3.77
C SER A 320 0.56 -10.31 4.29
N ILE A 321 1.70 -10.77 3.78
CA ILE A 321 3.02 -10.21 4.10
C ILE A 321 3.12 -8.76 3.60
N GLY A 322 2.67 -8.51 2.37
CA GLY A 322 2.58 -7.17 1.80
C GLY A 322 1.72 -6.22 2.64
N ALA A 323 0.59 -6.70 3.17
CA ALA A 323 -0.27 -5.91 4.04
C ALA A 323 0.46 -5.41 5.29
N ILE A 324 1.22 -6.31 5.94
CA ILE A 324 2.02 -5.99 7.12
C ILE A 324 3.12 -4.98 6.76
N ALA A 325 3.84 -5.19 5.67
CA ALA A 325 4.91 -4.28 5.23
C ALA A 325 4.38 -2.87 4.90
N ILE A 326 3.28 -2.76 4.15
CA ILE A 326 2.64 -1.48 3.81
C ILE A 326 2.21 -0.74 5.08
N GLN A 327 1.61 -1.45 6.04
CA GLN A 327 1.15 -0.84 7.28
C GLN A 327 2.32 -0.40 8.16
N ASN A 328 3.38 -1.21 8.26
CA ASN A 328 4.59 -0.85 9.00
C ASN A 328 5.23 0.42 8.42
N ALA A 329 5.38 0.51 7.08
CA ALA A 329 5.92 1.72 6.44
C ALA A 329 5.06 2.96 6.75
N ARG A 330 3.72 2.85 6.66
CA ARG A 330 2.80 3.94 7.04
C ARG A 330 2.96 4.38 8.50
N LEU A 331 3.12 3.42 9.42
CA LEU A 331 3.34 3.70 10.84
C LEU A 331 4.68 4.40 11.06
N TYR A 332 5.77 3.91 10.45
CA TYR A 332 7.08 4.54 10.53
C TYR A 332 7.07 5.98 10.01
N SER A 333 6.48 6.22 8.83
CA SER A 333 6.37 7.58 8.29
C SER A 333 5.59 8.52 9.21
N ARG A 334 4.51 8.03 9.85
CA ARG A 334 3.73 8.83 10.80
C ARG A 334 4.52 9.15 12.07
N VAL A 335 5.23 8.18 12.62
CA VAL A 335 6.08 8.37 13.81
C VAL A 335 7.15 9.41 13.52
N PHE A 336 7.88 9.26 12.41
CA PHE A 336 8.94 10.18 12.02
C PHE A 336 8.44 11.61 11.80
N ALA A 337 7.29 11.78 11.12
CA ALA A 337 6.68 13.09 10.94
C ALA A 337 6.25 13.74 12.26
N SER A 338 5.73 12.94 13.20
CA SER A 338 5.36 13.41 14.54
C SER A 338 6.57 13.83 15.36
N GLU A 339 7.66 13.04 15.32
CA GLU A 339 8.89 13.33 16.04
C GLU A 339 9.55 14.62 15.56
N GLU A 340 9.63 14.84 14.24
CA GLU A 340 10.18 16.08 13.69
C GLU A 340 9.32 17.30 14.04
N SER A 341 7.99 17.12 14.09
CA SER A 341 7.07 18.17 14.56
C SER A 341 7.28 18.50 16.04
N LEU A 342 7.44 17.48 16.89
CA LEU A 342 7.74 17.66 18.32
C LEU A 342 9.08 18.36 18.52
N ARG A 343 10.14 17.90 17.86
CA ARG A 343 11.47 18.51 17.93
C ARG A 343 11.44 19.99 17.50
N ARG A 344 10.65 20.31 16.48
CA ARG A 344 10.45 21.70 16.04
C ARG A 344 9.69 22.52 17.07
N ASN A 345 8.64 21.97 17.69
CA ASN A 345 7.87 22.64 18.74
C ASN A 345 8.69 22.85 20.02
N GLU A 346 9.49 21.87 20.45
CA GLU A 346 10.39 22.00 21.60
C GLU A 346 11.39 23.13 21.39
N LYS A 347 12.07 23.15 20.23
CA LYS A 347 13.01 24.24 19.89
C LYS A 347 12.34 25.61 19.93
N LEU A 348 11.13 25.72 19.38
CA LEU A 348 10.38 26.98 19.39
C LEU A 348 9.94 27.38 20.81
N THR A 349 9.56 26.41 21.65
CA THR A 349 9.15 26.65 23.04
C THR A 349 10.32 27.15 23.88
N THR A 350 11.47 26.45 23.83
CA THR A 350 12.69 26.88 24.52
C THR A 350 13.14 28.26 24.06
N LEU A 351 13.11 28.52 22.75
CA LEU A 351 13.46 29.84 22.22
C LEU A 351 12.46 30.93 22.64
N GLY A 352 11.17 30.60 22.71
CA GLY A 352 10.12 31.50 23.18
C GLY A 352 10.24 31.84 24.68
N MET A 353 10.60 30.87 25.53
CA MET A 353 10.86 31.08 26.95
C MET A 353 12.09 31.97 27.17
N LEU A 354 13.21 31.65 26.52
CA LEU A 354 14.44 32.44 26.61
C LEU A 354 14.24 33.87 26.07
N ALA A 355 13.50 34.02 24.98
CA ALA A 355 13.14 35.34 24.45
C ALA A 355 12.31 36.16 25.44
N ALA A 356 11.37 35.54 26.16
CA ALA A 356 10.57 36.22 27.17
C ALA A 356 11.39 36.64 28.40
N GLU A 357 12.27 35.77 28.89
CA GLU A 357 13.18 36.09 30.00
C GLU A 357 14.13 37.24 29.64
N ILE A 358 14.83 37.13 28.50
CA ILE A 358 15.76 38.15 28.01
C ILE A 358 15.03 39.48 27.78
N ALA A 359 13.84 39.45 27.18
CA ALA A 359 13.08 40.67 26.93
C ALA A 359 12.63 41.35 28.23
N HIS A 360 12.24 40.60 29.26
CA HIS A 360 11.96 41.17 30.57
C HIS A 360 13.21 41.79 31.22
N GLU A 361 14.36 41.12 31.13
CA GLU A 361 15.62 41.64 31.68
C GLU A 361 16.15 42.87 30.94
N ILE A 362 15.90 43.02 29.64
CA ILE A 362 16.27 44.21 28.85
C ILE A 362 15.27 45.35 29.09
N ARG A 363 13.97 45.05 29.18
CA ARG A 363 12.93 46.07 29.43
C ARG A 363 13.21 46.83 30.72
N ASN A 364 13.57 46.13 31.78
CA ASN A 364 13.79 46.73 33.10
C ASN A 364 14.80 47.90 33.10
N PRO A 365 16.07 47.74 32.65
CA PRO A 365 17.01 48.85 32.57
C PRO A 365 16.61 49.89 31.54
N LEU A 366 15.98 49.49 30.41
CA LEU A 366 15.52 50.42 29.39
C LEU A 366 14.46 51.38 29.94
N THR A 367 13.47 50.86 30.67
CA THR A 367 12.42 51.65 31.34
C THR A 367 13.02 52.62 32.36
N VAL A 368 14.04 52.20 33.12
CA VAL A 368 14.74 53.10 34.06
C VAL A 368 15.51 54.20 33.34
N ILE A 369 16.22 53.87 32.26
CA ILE A 369 16.95 54.85 31.44
C ILE A 369 15.98 55.86 30.82
N LYS A 370 14.86 55.39 30.26
CA LYS A 370 13.79 56.22 29.69
C LYS A 370 13.20 57.16 30.74
N LEU A 371 12.81 56.64 31.91
CA LEU A 371 12.29 57.44 33.01
C LEU A 371 13.27 58.53 33.47
N LEU A 372 14.55 58.18 33.64
CA LEU A 372 15.58 59.15 34.03
C LEU A 372 15.78 60.20 32.94
N PHE A 373 15.84 59.78 31.67
CA PHE A 373 15.98 60.65 30.52
C PHE A 373 14.81 61.65 30.40
N ASP A 374 13.57 61.15 30.48
CA ASP A 374 12.36 61.98 30.44
C ASP A 374 12.28 62.91 31.67
N SER A 375 12.75 62.47 32.84
CA SER A 375 12.75 63.29 34.07
C SER A 375 13.76 64.44 34.10
N LEU A 376 14.80 64.37 33.26
CA LEU A 376 15.79 65.44 33.15
C LEU A 376 15.24 66.68 32.45
N ASP A 377 14.09 66.55 31.76
CA ASP A 377 13.34 67.64 31.12
C ASP A 377 14.25 68.60 30.34
N LEU A 378 15.13 68.01 29.54
CA LEU A 378 16.20 68.73 28.85
C LEU A 378 15.64 69.50 27.64
N GLU A 379 15.31 70.77 27.87
CA GLU A 379 14.96 71.70 26.81
C GLU A 379 16.13 72.64 26.50
N PHE A 380 16.63 72.57 25.26
CA PHE A 380 17.64 73.48 24.72
C PHE A 380 17.04 74.30 23.56
N PRO A 381 17.59 75.49 23.26
CA PRO A 381 17.18 76.29 22.10
C PRO A 381 17.29 75.50 20.78
N GLU A 382 16.40 75.74 19.80
CA GLU A 382 16.35 74.98 18.53
C GLU A 382 17.67 75.01 17.72
N GLU A 383 18.52 76.02 17.92
CA GLU A 383 19.83 76.16 17.26
C GLU A 383 20.96 75.39 17.97
N ASP A 384 20.69 74.80 19.13
CA ASP A 384 21.67 74.03 19.93
C ASP A 384 21.74 72.57 19.45
N VAL A 385 22.96 72.12 19.13
CA VAL A 385 23.25 70.74 18.71
C VAL A 385 22.75 69.72 19.75
N ARG A 386 22.76 70.09 21.04
CA ARG A 386 22.29 69.22 22.13
C ARG A 386 20.79 68.94 22.09
N GLN A 387 19.99 69.83 21.52
CA GLN A 387 18.55 69.58 21.32
C GLN A 387 18.33 68.44 20.31
N THR A 388 19.18 68.38 19.29
CA THR A 388 19.16 67.29 18.29
C THR A 388 19.59 65.97 18.94
N ASP A 389 20.62 66.00 19.80
CA ASP A 389 21.08 64.81 20.53
C ASP A 389 20.01 64.24 21.48
N VAL A 390 19.29 65.10 22.22
CA VAL A 390 18.16 64.71 23.09
C VAL A 390 17.07 64.00 22.26
N HIS A 391 16.68 64.59 21.13
CA HIS A 391 15.68 63.99 20.26
C HIS A 391 16.10 62.59 19.75
N VAL A 392 17.34 62.46 19.27
CA VAL A 392 17.88 61.19 18.76
C VAL A 392 17.96 60.14 19.88
N ILE A 393 18.39 60.50 21.09
CA ILE A 393 18.45 59.55 22.21
C ILE A 393 17.05 59.04 22.58
N GLY A 394 16.05 59.94 22.63
CA GLY A 394 14.65 59.59 22.87
C GLY A 394 14.12 58.59 21.84
N GLU A 395 14.34 58.87 20.55
CA GLU A 395 13.97 57.96 19.45
C GLU A 395 14.67 56.60 19.55
N LYS A 396 15.96 56.56 19.94
CA LYS A 396 16.68 55.29 20.09
C LYS A 396 16.18 54.47 21.27
N LEU A 397 15.74 55.09 22.36
CA LEU A 397 15.11 54.39 23.48
C LEU A 397 13.74 53.81 23.07
N ASP A 398 12.92 54.57 22.34
CA ASP A 398 11.64 54.07 21.80
C ASP A 398 11.84 52.89 20.84
N HIS A 399 12.83 52.99 19.97
CA HIS A 399 13.16 51.92 19.02
C HIS A 399 13.58 50.63 19.72
N LEU A 400 14.37 50.71 20.80
CA LEU A 400 14.77 49.54 21.58
C LEU A 400 13.57 48.90 22.31
N GLU A 401 12.65 49.70 22.82
CA GLU A 401 11.43 49.19 23.46
C GLU A 401 10.54 48.45 22.45
N GLU A 402 10.44 48.96 21.23
CA GLU A 402 9.72 48.32 20.14
C GLU A 402 10.36 46.97 19.74
N ILE A 403 11.69 46.88 19.67
CA ILE A 403 12.40 45.63 19.39
C ILE A 403 12.09 44.59 20.48
N VAL A 404 12.13 45.00 21.75
CA VAL A 404 11.85 44.12 22.90
C VAL A 404 10.39 43.60 22.85
N GLU A 405 9.43 44.45 22.51
CA GLU A 405 8.03 44.04 22.30
C GLU A 405 7.86 43.05 21.13
N ARG A 406 8.56 43.26 20.01
CA ARG A 406 8.54 42.31 18.88
C ARG A 406 9.08 40.93 19.29
N VAL A 407 10.17 40.88 20.06
CA VAL A 407 10.74 39.63 20.58
C VAL A 407 9.76 38.90 21.52
N LEU A 408 9.01 39.64 22.36
CA LEU A 408 7.97 39.08 23.23
C LEU A 408 6.74 38.56 22.48
N SER A 409 6.35 39.24 21.40
CA SER A 409 5.25 38.79 20.55
C SER A 409 5.53 37.43 19.89
N PHE A 410 6.81 37.13 19.64
CA PHE A 410 7.25 35.86 19.07
C PHE A 410 7.06 34.67 20.05
N GLY A 411 7.22 34.90 21.36
CA GLY A 411 7.06 33.86 22.39
C GLY A 411 5.63 33.64 22.88
N ARG A 412 4.76 34.66 22.82
CA ARG A 412 3.38 34.60 23.37
C ARG A 412 2.32 34.03 22.43
N SER A 413 2.70 33.62 21.22
CA SER A 413 1.77 33.39 20.10
C SER A 413 0.89 32.12 20.16
N ARG A 414 0.68 31.44 21.30
CA ARG A 414 -0.22 30.26 21.37
C ARG A 414 -1.06 30.05 22.63
N GLU A 415 -0.95 30.86 23.67
CA GLU A 415 -1.77 30.67 24.89
C GLU A 415 -2.94 31.65 24.96
N GLY A 416 -3.99 31.34 24.21
CA GLY A 416 -5.33 31.75 24.58
C GLY A 416 -6.29 30.72 24.01
N MET A 417 -6.91 29.93 24.89
CA MET A 417 -7.95 28.98 24.49
C MET A 417 -9.02 29.71 23.69
N HIS A 418 -9.51 29.07 22.62
CA HIS A 418 -10.72 29.55 21.97
C HIS A 418 -11.84 29.53 22.99
N SER A 419 -12.60 30.62 23.04
CA SER A 419 -13.74 30.76 23.93
C SER A 419 -14.91 31.31 23.14
N ARG A 420 -16.13 31.00 23.61
CA ARG A 420 -17.35 31.52 23.02
C ARG A 420 -17.45 33.02 23.30
N GLN A 421 -17.38 33.84 22.26
CA GLN A 421 -17.41 35.30 22.33
C GLN A 421 -18.58 35.84 21.51
N ASP A 422 -19.22 36.90 22.01
CA ASP A 422 -20.18 37.70 21.22
C ASP A 422 -19.40 38.67 20.33
N LEU A 423 -19.54 38.54 19.01
CA LEU A 423 -18.84 39.36 18.03
C LEU A 423 -19.15 40.85 18.20
N SER A 424 -20.40 41.21 18.49
CA SER A 424 -20.79 42.61 18.66
C SER A 424 -20.17 43.20 19.92
N GLN A 425 -20.03 42.42 20.98
CA GLN A 425 -19.33 42.85 22.19
C GLN A 425 -17.82 43.01 21.95
N LEU A 426 -17.22 42.12 21.18
CA LEU A 426 -15.80 42.19 20.80
C LEU A 426 -15.47 43.46 20.02
N VAL A 427 -16.33 43.84 19.06
CA VAL A 427 -16.19 45.09 18.30
C VAL A 427 -16.33 46.31 19.23
N ARG A 428 -17.35 46.32 20.10
CA ARG A 428 -17.54 47.40 21.09
C ARG A 428 -16.33 47.57 22.01
N ASP A 429 -15.78 46.47 22.52
CA ASP A 429 -14.57 46.47 23.35
C ASP A 429 -13.38 47.07 22.57
N THR A 430 -13.22 46.70 21.30
CA THR A 430 -12.11 47.18 20.46
C THR A 430 -12.25 48.66 20.12
N VAL A 431 -13.43 49.12 19.74
CA VAL A 431 -13.72 50.54 19.45
C VAL A 431 -13.41 51.42 20.66
N ARG A 432 -13.70 50.95 21.89
CA ARG A 432 -13.36 51.68 23.12
C ARG A 432 -11.86 51.91 23.29
N LEU A 433 -11.02 50.95 22.86
CA LEU A 433 -9.55 51.07 22.98
C LEU A 433 -8.99 52.15 22.05
N VAL A 434 -9.57 52.33 20.86
CA VAL A 434 -9.08 53.26 19.83
C VAL A 434 -9.76 54.64 19.85
N ARG A 435 -10.77 54.83 20.71
CA ARG A 435 -11.60 56.06 20.77
C ARG A 435 -10.79 57.36 20.83
N LEU A 436 -9.72 57.38 21.63
CA LEU A 436 -8.93 58.60 21.86
C LEU A 436 -8.13 58.95 20.60
N LYS A 437 -7.54 57.95 19.95
CA LYS A 437 -6.77 58.10 18.72
C LYS A 437 -7.65 58.54 17.55
N LEU A 438 -8.85 57.95 17.43
CA LEU A 438 -9.84 58.36 16.43
C LEU A 438 -10.26 59.83 16.62
N HIS A 439 -10.49 60.25 17.87
CA HIS A 439 -10.84 61.63 18.18
C HIS A 439 -9.70 62.61 17.86
N GLN A 440 -8.45 62.27 18.20
CA GLN A 440 -7.25 63.07 17.89
C GLN A 440 -7.08 63.28 16.38
N GLN A 441 -7.44 62.29 15.57
CA GLN A 441 -7.35 62.35 14.10
C GLN A 441 -8.65 62.81 13.41
N LYS A 442 -9.66 63.28 14.17
CA LYS A 442 -10.95 63.74 13.63
C LYS A 442 -11.66 62.69 12.78
N ILE A 443 -11.60 61.42 13.18
CA ILE A 443 -12.26 60.31 12.50
C ILE A 443 -13.53 59.93 13.28
N GLU A 444 -14.67 59.91 12.59
CA GLU A 444 -15.93 59.44 13.14
C GLU A 444 -16.12 57.95 12.85
N LEU A 445 -16.28 57.13 13.89
CA LEU A 445 -16.51 55.69 13.74
C LEU A 445 -17.97 55.36 14.06
N GLN A 446 -18.65 54.76 13.08
CA GLN A 446 -20.02 54.27 13.19
C GLN A 446 -20.02 52.74 13.22
N PHE A 447 -20.70 52.14 14.21
CA PHE A 447 -20.83 50.70 14.34
C PHE A 447 -22.30 50.29 14.20
N GLN A 448 -22.59 49.45 13.21
CA GLN A 448 -23.91 48.89 12.93
C GLN A 448 -23.91 47.38 13.25
N PRO A 449 -24.33 46.99 14.47
CA PRO A 449 -24.38 45.58 14.84
C PRO A 449 -25.52 44.86 14.13
N TYR A 450 -25.33 43.56 13.86
CA TYR A 450 -26.42 42.66 13.53
C TYR A 450 -27.50 42.66 14.62
N HIS A 451 -28.75 42.47 14.20
CA HIS A 451 -29.92 42.59 15.08
C HIS A 451 -29.97 41.49 16.16
N GLU A 452 -29.32 40.35 15.94
CA GLU A 452 -29.19 39.25 16.92
C GLU A 452 -27.73 39.05 17.36
N PRO A 453 -27.47 38.55 18.59
CA PRO A 453 -26.13 38.25 19.04
C PRO A 453 -25.52 37.07 18.26
N ILE A 454 -24.37 37.30 17.64
CA ILE A 454 -23.62 36.28 16.90
C ILE A 454 -22.48 35.76 17.77
N PHE A 455 -22.54 34.48 18.14
CA PHE A 455 -21.48 33.83 18.92
C PHE A 455 -20.46 33.14 18.01
N ILE A 456 -19.17 33.35 18.30
CA ILE A 456 -18.03 32.74 17.61
C ILE A 456 -17.09 32.08 18.61
N GLU A 457 -16.45 30.98 18.22
CA GLU A 457 -15.50 30.25 19.07
C GLU A 457 -14.06 30.61 18.69
N VAL A 458 -13.52 31.63 19.36
CA VAL A 458 -12.28 32.30 18.95
C VAL A 458 -11.39 32.68 20.12
N ASN A 459 -10.11 32.93 19.82
CA ASN A 459 -9.23 33.62 20.73
C ASN A 459 -9.54 35.13 20.71
N LYS A 460 -10.05 35.66 21.84
CA LYS A 460 -10.43 37.07 22.00
C LYS A 460 -9.33 38.03 21.56
N GLY A 461 -8.10 37.83 22.04
CA GLY A 461 -6.98 38.72 21.77
C GLY A 461 -6.56 38.73 20.29
N GLN A 462 -6.58 37.57 19.63
CA GLN A 462 -6.22 37.45 18.22
C GLN A 462 -7.24 38.13 17.30
N ILE A 463 -8.55 37.98 17.55
CA ILE A 463 -9.56 38.68 16.75
C ILE A 463 -9.57 40.18 17.06
N GLN A 464 -9.33 40.60 18.32
CA GLN A 464 -9.11 42.01 18.63
C GLN A 464 -7.89 42.58 17.88
N GLN A 465 -6.81 41.81 17.72
CA GLN A 465 -5.65 42.21 16.93
C GLN A 465 -5.99 42.43 15.45
N VAL A 466 -6.82 41.56 14.85
CA VAL A 466 -7.32 41.75 13.48
C VAL A 466 -8.10 43.06 13.36
N LEU A 467 -9.06 43.30 14.27
CA LEU A 467 -9.89 44.50 14.29
C LEU A 467 -9.07 45.77 14.49
N LEU A 468 -8.13 45.77 15.44
CA LEU A 468 -7.22 46.89 15.67
C LEU A 468 -6.40 47.20 14.41
N ASN A 469 -5.86 46.17 13.76
CA ASN A 469 -5.09 46.35 12.54
C ASN A 469 -5.91 46.99 11.42
N LEU A 470 -7.15 46.52 11.19
CA LEU A 470 -8.03 47.12 10.17
C LEU A 470 -8.41 48.56 10.50
N ILE A 471 -8.78 48.85 11.75
CA ILE A 471 -9.13 50.22 12.16
C ILE A 471 -7.92 51.14 12.06
N LEU A 472 -6.74 50.71 12.50
CA LEU A 472 -5.51 51.51 12.39
C LEU A 472 -5.12 51.73 10.93
N ASN A 473 -5.25 50.74 10.06
CA ASN A 473 -5.02 50.92 8.62
C ASN A 473 -5.98 51.96 8.01
N ALA A 474 -7.27 51.92 8.39
CA ALA A 474 -8.24 52.95 8.01
C ALA A 474 -7.81 54.35 8.49
N THR A 475 -7.38 54.48 9.75
CA THR A 475 -6.91 55.77 10.27
C THR A 475 -5.69 56.31 9.52
N GLN A 476 -4.78 55.43 9.12
CA GLN A 476 -3.60 55.79 8.33
C GLN A 476 -3.92 56.15 6.88
N ALA A 477 -5.07 55.71 6.36
CA ALA A 477 -5.55 56.07 5.03
C ALA A 477 -6.25 57.44 4.99
N MET A 478 -6.57 58.01 6.16
CA MET A 478 -7.33 59.25 6.36
C MET A 478 -6.59 60.25 7.28
N PRO A 479 -5.40 60.74 6.89
CA PRO A 479 -4.60 61.63 7.75
C PRO A 479 -5.28 62.98 8.08
N GLU A 480 -6.22 63.43 7.24
CA GLU A 480 -6.97 64.68 7.43
C GLU A 480 -8.32 64.49 8.16
N GLY A 481 -8.64 63.26 8.58
CA GLY A 481 -9.94 62.89 9.14
C GLY A 481 -10.86 62.20 8.12
N GLY A 482 -11.99 61.68 8.58
CA GLY A 482 -12.94 60.91 7.75
C GLY A 482 -13.90 60.05 8.56
N THR A 483 -14.52 59.07 7.90
CA THR A 483 -15.49 58.16 8.53
C THR A 483 -15.08 56.70 8.39
N VAL A 484 -15.20 55.93 9.49
CA VAL A 484 -15.06 54.47 9.49
C VAL A 484 -16.41 53.84 9.83
N LEU A 485 -16.94 53.00 8.96
CA LEU A 485 -18.15 52.22 9.18
C LEU A 485 -17.77 50.76 9.44
N ILE A 486 -18.23 50.20 10.57
CA ILE A 486 -18.11 48.78 10.87
C ILE A 486 -19.51 48.17 10.88
N GLU A 487 -19.72 47.11 10.10
CA GLU A 487 -20.99 46.39 10.05
C GLU A 487 -20.76 44.91 10.37
N THR A 488 -21.73 44.31 11.05
CA THR A 488 -21.76 42.85 11.24
C THR A 488 -23.00 42.23 10.63
N SER A 489 -22.82 41.11 9.94
CA SER A 489 -23.90 40.34 9.31
C SER A 489 -23.72 38.84 9.56
N LEU A 490 -24.78 38.08 9.33
CA LEU A 490 -24.76 36.63 9.34
C LEU A 490 -25.14 36.14 7.94
N SER A 491 -24.25 35.37 7.30
CA SER A 491 -24.45 34.81 5.96
C SER A 491 -23.91 33.38 5.91
N ASP A 492 -24.69 32.44 5.38
CA ASP A 492 -24.29 31.03 5.19
C ASP A 492 -23.67 30.34 6.43
N GLY A 493 -24.13 30.70 7.64
CA GLY A 493 -23.60 30.17 8.90
C GLY A 493 -22.24 30.74 9.32
N ASN A 494 -21.78 31.80 8.67
CA ASN A 494 -20.60 32.58 9.03
C ASN A 494 -21.00 33.94 9.58
N ALA A 495 -20.30 34.36 10.64
CA ALA A 495 -20.31 35.71 11.15
C ALA A 495 -19.40 36.57 10.27
N GLU A 496 -19.98 37.51 9.53
CA GLU A 496 -19.26 38.42 8.64
C GLU A 496 -19.10 39.79 9.30
N LEU A 497 -17.95 40.43 9.06
CA LEU A 497 -17.67 41.77 9.51
C LEU A 497 -17.01 42.57 8.39
N SER A 498 -17.58 43.72 8.05
CA SER A 498 -17.02 44.69 7.12
C SER A 498 -16.45 45.90 7.87
N VAL A 499 -15.29 46.38 7.43
CA VAL A 499 -14.69 47.64 7.86
C VAL A 499 -14.53 48.50 6.60
N THR A 500 -15.27 49.60 6.55
CA THR A 500 -15.27 50.54 5.44
C THR A 500 -14.71 51.88 5.88
N ASP A 501 -13.68 52.39 5.20
CA ASP A 501 -13.12 53.72 5.43
C ASP A 501 -13.36 54.65 4.23
N SER A 502 -13.37 55.95 4.49
CA SER A 502 -13.48 56.99 3.45
C SER A 502 -12.13 57.54 2.97
N GLY A 503 -11.08 56.71 3.01
CA GLY A 503 -9.70 57.11 2.70
C GLY A 503 -9.38 57.18 1.21
N LYS A 504 -8.09 57.41 0.92
CA LYS A 504 -7.57 57.59 -0.44
C LYS A 504 -7.70 56.36 -1.38
N GLY A 505 -8.20 55.23 -0.88
CA GLY A 505 -8.28 53.98 -1.62
C GLY A 505 -6.93 53.28 -1.79
N ILE A 506 -6.99 52.04 -2.27
CA ILE A 506 -5.85 51.21 -2.66
C ILE A 506 -5.75 51.20 -4.20
N PRO A 507 -4.59 51.58 -4.78
CA PRO A 507 -4.34 51.50 -6.22
C PRO A 507 -4.59 50.11 -6.82
N ASP A 508 -5.18 50.04 -8.02
CA ASP A 508 -5.61 48.78 -8.68
C ASP A 508 -4.47 47.77 -8.87
N ASP A 509 -3.25 48.26 -9.10
CA ASP A 509 -2.04 47.45 -9.26
C ASP A 509 -1.57 46.77 -7.97
N LEU A 510 -1.96 47.30 -6.80
CA LEU A 510 -1.60 46.79 -5.49
C LEU A 510 -2.67 45.89 -4.87
N GLN A 511 -3.94 46.00 -5.29
CA GLN A 511 -5.08 45.29 -4.69
C GLN A 511 -4.89 43.76 -4.63
N ASN A 512 -4.28 43.16 -5.65
CA ASN A 512 -4.03 41.70 -5.68
C ASN A 512 -2.87 41.25 -4.78
N LYS A 513 -2.04 42.18 -4.28
CA LYS A 513 -0.80 41.89 -3.54
C LYS A 513 -0.82 42.37 -2.08
N ILE A 514 -1.87 43.07 -1.65
CA ILE A 514 -1.95 43.64 -0.28
C ILE A 514 -1.90 42.61 0.86
N PHE A 515 -2.13 41.32 0.56
CA PHE A 515 -2.02 40.23 1.53
C PHE A 515 -0.65 39.52 1.50
N GLU A 516 0.24 39.89 0.58
CA GLU A 516 1.62 39.41 0.54
C GLU A 516 2.44 40.08 1.65
N SER A 517 3.38 39.34 2.25
CA SER A 517 4.19 39.86 3.36
C SER A 517 5.16 40.95 2.87
N PHE A 518 5.36 42.00 3.67
CA PHE A 518 6.33 43.10 3.44
C PHE A 518 5.95 44.12 2.36
N LEU A 519 4.71 44.09 1.88
CA LEU A 519 4.21 45.10 0.93
C LEU A 519 3.78 46.37 1.70
N THR A 520 4.55 47.45 1.59
CA THR A 520 4.26 48.75 2.22
C THR A 520 4.89 49.87 1.41
N ASP A 521 4.10 50.90 1.07
CA ASP A 521 4.60 52.10 0.37
C ASP A 521 5.11 53.18 1.34
N ARG A 522 5.33 52.83 2.61
CA ARG A 522 5.57 53.82 3.69
C ARG A 522 6.80 53.49 4.55
N PRO A 523 7.57 54.52 4.97
CA PRO A 523 8.83 54.38 5.70
C PRO A 523 8.70 53.74 7.11
N ASP A 524 7.57 53.91 7.79
CA ASP A 524 7.32 53.36 9.15
C ASP A 524 6.38 52.13 9.16
N GLY A 525 5.92 51.69 7.98
CA GLY A 525 4.98 50.57 7.86
C GLY A 525 5.72 49.24 7.75
N THR A 526 5.39 48.25 8.58
CA THR A 526 6.04 46.93 8.52
C THR A 526 5.54 46.05 7.36
N GLY A 527 4.42 46.40 6.71
CA GLY A 527 3.82 45.61 5.62
C GLY A 527 3.35 44.20 6.04
N LEU A 528 3.23 43.95 7.35
CA LEU A 528 2.87 42.63 7.91
C LEU A 528 1.45 42.56 8.44
N GLY A 529 0.75 43.70 8.62
CA GLY A 529 -0.55 43.75 9.27
C GLY A 529 -1.58 42.84 8.59
N LEU A 530 -1.87 43.07 7.31
CA LEU A 530 -2.92 42.32 6.58
C LEU A 530 -2.57 40.83 6.41
N SER A 531 -1.29 40.49 6.24
CA SER A 531 -0.85 39.09 6.14
C SER A 531 -0.95 38.35 7.49
N ILE A 532 -0.68 39.03 8.61
CA ILE A 532 -0.93 38.50 9.97
C ILE A 532 -2.43 38.35 10.20
N SER A 533 -3.26 39.34 9.84
CA SER A 533 -4.71 39.26 9.96
C SER A 533 -5.29 38.06 9.21
N LYS A 534 -4.84 37.85 7.97
CA LYS A 534 -5.24 36.69 7.16
C LYS A 534 -4.84 35.36 7.78
N ARG A 535 -3.64 35.27 8.35
CA ARG A 535 -3.17 34.07 9.07
C ARG A 535 -4.01 33.78 10.32
N ILE A 536 -4.32 34.80 11.11
CA ILE A 536 -5.16 34.69 12.30
C ILE A 536 -6.56 34.22 11.92
N LEU A 537 -7.18 34.79 10.89
CA LEU A 537 -8.53 34.40 10.49
C LEU A 537 -8.56 32.95 9.97
N ARG A 538 -7.57 32.54 9.18
CA ARG A 538 -7.43 31.15 8.73
C ARG A 538 -7.24 30.15 9.88
N SER A 539 -6.54 30.51 10.95
CA SER A 539 -6.45 29.64 12.14
C SER A 539 -7.78 29.50 12.89
N HIS A 540 -8.73 30.40 12.63
CA HIS A 540 -10.10 30.36 13.15
C HIS A 540 -11.12 29.85 12.12
N ARG A 541 -10.67 29.17 11.05
CA ARG A 541 -11.51 28.66 9.96
C ARG A 541 -12.26 29.75 9.17
N GLY A 542 -11.77 30.99 9.24
CA GLY A 542 -12.24 32.13 8.47
C GLY A 542 -11.26 32.57 7.39
N ASP A 543 -11.59 33.65 6.67
CA ASP A 543 -10.65 34.36 5.80
C ASP A 543 -11.00 35.86 5.72
N ILE A 544 -10.14 36.65 5.07
CA ILE A 544 -10.33 38.08 4.79
C ILE A 544 -10.11 38.38 3.31
N GLU A 545 -10.90 39.30 2.79
CA GLU A 545 -10.81 39.82 1.44
C GLU A 545 -10.99 41.34 1.39
N LEU A 546 -10.57 41.92 0.26
CA LEU A 546 -10.90 43.28 -0.11
C LEU A 546 -12.18 43.24 -0.95
N LYS A 547 -13.27 43.79 -0.44
CA LYS A 547 -14.58 43.78 -1.11
C LYS A 547 -14.65 44.84 -2.21
N SER A 548 -14.12 46.02 -1.92
CA SER A 548 -14.07 47.14 -2.86
C SER A 548 -13.02 48.15 -2.43
N SER A 549 -12.40 48.82 -3.40
CA SER A 549 -11.48 49.92 -3.17
C SER A 549 -11.64 50.96 -4.27
N SER A 550 -11.83 52.21 -3.88
CA SER A 550 -11.94 53.37 -4.78
C SER A 550 -11.47 54.63 -4.06
N PRO A 551 -11.07 55.70 -4.77
CA PRO A 551 -10.75 56.97 -4.13
C PRO A 551 -11.96 57.49 -3.34
N GLY A 552 -11.82 57.57 -2.02
CA GLY A 552 -12.90 57.96 -1.10
C GLY A 552 -13.64 56.79 -0.44
N GLN A 553 -13.35 55.53 -0.77
CA GLN A 553 -13.92 54.37 -0.08
C GLN A 553 -13.08 53.08 -0.22
N THR A 554 -12.68 52.47 0.90
CA THR A 554 -12.06 51.13 0.94
C THR A 554 -12.84 50.23 1.89
N CYS A 555 -13.17 49.01 1.48
CA CYS A 555 -13.94 48.06 2.28
C CYS A 555 -13.22 46.70 2.38
N PHE A 556 -12.84 46.32 3.59
CA PHE A 556 -12.36 44.99 3.92
C PHE A 556 -13.46 44.16 4.57
N GLN A 557 -13.62 42.91 4.15
CA GLN A 557 -14.58 41.99 4.74
C GLN A 557 -13.87 40.73 5.21
N PHE A 558 -14.16 40.29 6.43
CA PHE A 558 -13.73 38.98 6.92
C PHE A 558 -14.91 38.19 7.48
N TRP A 559 -14.76 36.87 7.54
CA TRP A 559 -15.77 35.97 8.06
C TRP A 559 -15.19 34.89 8.95
N ILE A 560 -15.97 34.44 9.94
CA ILE A 560 -15.61 33.34 10.86
C ILE A 560 -16.84 32.46 11.05
N PRO A 561 -16.72 31.11 11.11
CA PRO A 561 -17.88 30.24 11.34
C PRO A 561 -18.59 30.55 12.65
N GLN A 562 -19.92 30.58 12.60
CA GLN A 562 -20.75 30.75 13.78
C GLN A 562 -20.63 29.52 14.70
N SER A 563 -20.51 29.75 16.00
CA SER A 563 -20.61 28.72 17.03
C SER A 563 -22.09 28.51 17.35
N LYS A 564 -22.59 27.29 17.14
CA LYS A 564 -23.99 26.92 17.42
C LYS A 564 -24.28 26.95 18.92
#